data_AF-A0A158NPX3-F1
#
_entry.id   AF-A0A158NPX3-F1
#
_cell.length_a   1.000
_cell.length_b   1.000
_cell.length_c   1.000
_cell.angle_alpha   90.00
_cell.angle_beta   90.00
_cell.angle_gamma   90.00
#
_symmetry.space_group_name_H-M   'P 1'
#
loop_
_entity.id
_entity.type
_entity.pdbx_description
1 polymer ?
#
loop_
_entity_poly.entity_id
_entity_poly.type
_entity_poly.pdbx_seq_one_letter_code
_entity_poly.pdbx_strand_id
1 'polypeptide(L)'
;MIPREFAKFPRQLQLQLCGLKLYGGVVVVVVALRMTSLQIPEHVVLNETVRMQCNFNLDKELLYSVKWYKDGHEFYRYTPRDAPMVLTFPVPGVNVNRDESTESSVVLNNVNLTSSGRYRCEVSGEAPAFETVSDHGDMTVVVLPNEGPQITGGRSKYQVGDVVHMNCTSAPSKPPALLSWFINDEPVNTDYLIGPNVVNEGNGLETARLGLKFRVANKHFRRGDMKLKCLATIATVYLQSNEESVEGDESILKTPIMESRETRAQSHTREDLTNGSTSVAVQWTILIVALITSIAVAR
;
A
#
# COMPACT_ATOMS: atom_id res chain seq x y z
N MET A 1 -25.00 -7.78 -73.13
CA MET A 1 -25.76 -8.82 -72.41
C MET A 1 -25.28 -8.81 -70.97
N ILE A 2 -25.84 -7.89 -70.18
CA ILE A 2 -26.73 -8.13 -69.02
C ILE A 2 -25.97 -8.66 -67.77
N PRO A 3 -25.98 -7.89 -66.66
CA PRO A 3 -25.17 -8.08 -65.45
C PRO A 3 -25.93 -8.84 -64.33
N ARG A 4 -25.23 -9.22 -63.24
CA ARG A 4 -25.80 -9.50 -61.90
C ARG A 4 -24.77 -9.09 -60.84
N GLU A 5 -24.89 -7.88 -60.29
CA GLU A 5 -25.54 -7.55 -59.01
C GLU A 5 -24.59 -7.68 -57.80
N PHE A 6 -24.12 -6.52 -57.36
CA PHE A 6 -23.64 -6.28 -56.00
C PHE A 6 -24.78 -6.52 -55.01
N ALA A 7 -24.73 -7.63 -54.28
CA ALA A 7 -25.56 -7.81 -53.10
C ALA A 7 -25.03 -6.93 -51.97
N LYS A 8 -25.68 -5.79 -51.75
CA LYS A 8 -25.64 -5.05 -50.48
C LYS A 8 -26.15 -5.97 -49.38
N PHE A 9 -25.27 -6.43 -48.49
CA PHE A 9 -25.70 -7.00 -47.22
C PHE A 9 -26.08 -5.88 -46.25
N PRO A 10 -27.22 -5.98 -45.55
CA PRO A 10 -27.63 -4.96 -44.58
C PRO A 10 -26.74 -5.03 -43.35
N ARG A 11 -26.29 -3.85 -42.88
CA ARG A 11 -25.80 -3.65 -41.51
C ARG A 11 -26.93 -3.96 -40.55
N GLN A 12 -27.02 -5.19 -40.05
CA GLN A 12 -27.75 -5.47 -38.82
C GLN A 12 -26.75 -5.47 -37.67
N LEU A 13 -26.81 -4.38 -36.89
CA LEU A 13 -26.27 -4.31 -35.55
C LEU A 13 -27.13 -5.26 -34.68
N GLN A 14 -26.78 -6.54 -34.63
CA GLN A 14 -27.34 -7.45 -33.64
C GLN A 14 -26.45 -7.39 -32.39
N LEU A 15 -26.87 -6.58 -31.40
CA LEU A 15 -26.55 -6.90 -30.02
C LEU A 15 -27.19 -8.26 -29.71
N GLN A 16 -26.43 -9.35 -29.82
CA GLN A 16 -26.85 -10.61 -29.24
C GLN A 16 -26.67 -10.53 -27.72
N LEU A 17 -27.74 -10.11 -27.05
CA LEU A 17 -27.96 -10.48 -25.66
C LEU A 17 -27.97 -12.02 -25.58
N CYS A 18 -27.14 -12.57 -24.71
CA CYS A 18 -27.11 -13.99 -24.37
C CYS A 18 -28.50 -14.41 -23.86
N GLY A 19 -29.32 -14.97 -24.74
CA GLY A 19 -30.70 -15.38 -24.45
C GLY A 19 -30.86 -16.88 -24.68
N LEU A 20 -31.23 -17.61 -23.62
CA LEU A 20 -31.70 -18.99 -23.72
C LEU A 20 -32.90 -19.07 -24.68
N LYS A 21 -32.72 -19.68 -25.85
CA LYS A 21 -33.85 -20.08 -26.71
C LYS A 21 -34.20 -21.54 -26.43
N LEU A 22 -35.32 -21.75 -25.74
CA LEU A 22 -35.92 -23.08 -25.55
C LEU A 22 -36.63 -23.51 -26.83
N TYR A 23 -36.03 -24.43 -27.58
CA TYR A 23 -36.73 -25.24 -28.57
C TYR A 23 -36.84 -26.67 -28.03
N GLY A 24 -38.05 -27.15 -27.78
CA GLY A 24 -38.32 -28.57 -27.53
C GLY A 24 -37.61 -29.22 -26.33
N GLY A 25 -37.38 -28.48 -25.23
CA GLY A 25 -36.80 -29.04 -23.99
C GLY A 25 -35.29 -29.31 -24.03
N VAL A 26 -34.59 -28.91 -25.10
CA VAL A 26 -33.13 -28.98 -25.19
C VAL A 26 -32.55 -27.60 -24.85
N VAL A 27 -31.74 -27.52 -23.80
CA VAL A 27 -30.88 -26.35 -23.54
C VAL A 27 -29.75 -26.39 -24.56
N VAL A 28 -29.87 -25.60 -25.63
CA VAL A 28 -28.75 -25.36 -26.54
C VAL A 28 -27.82 -24.37 -25.85
N VAL A 29 -26.72 -24.86 -25.29
CA VAL A 29 -25.61 -23.99 -24.88
C VAL A 29 -25.01 -23.46 -26.17
N VAL A 30 -25.23 -22.18 -26.46
CA VAL A 30 -24.53 -21.50 -27.54
C VAL A 30 -23.10 -21.31 -27.06
N VAL A 31 -22.22 -22.10 -27.66
CA VAL A 31 -20.77 -22.07 -27.42
C VAL A 31 -20.20 -21.12 -28.47
N ALA A 32 -19.58 -20.03 -28.03
CA ALA A 32 -19.14 -18.94 -28.90
C ALA A 32 -17.85 -18.32 -28.33
N LEU A 33 -17.05 -17.73 -29.22
CA LEU A 33 -15.86 -16.97 -28.85
C LEU A 33 -16.13 -16.06 -27.65
N ARG A 34 -15.30 -16.19 -26.61
CA ARG A 34 -15.40 -15.35 -25.41
C ARG A 34 -14.04 -14.97 -24.87
N MET A 35 -13.92 -13.73 -24.40
CA MET A 35 -12.78 -13.30 -23.61
C MET A 35 -12.96 -13.81 -22.18
N THR A 36 -11.98 -14.54 -21.65
CA THR A 36 -12.04 -15.13 -20.30
C THR A 36 -11.38 -14.24 -19.27
N SER A 37 -10.32 -13.51 -19.63
CA SER A 37 -9.65 -12.56 -18.74
C SER A 37 -8.78 -11.61 -19.54
N LEU A 38 -8.84 -10.32 -19.20
CA LEU A 38 -7.89 -9.31 -19.63
C LEU A 38 -7.11 -8.80 -18.42
N GLN A 39 -5.79 -8.93 -18.46
CA GLN A 39 -4.89 -8.49 -17.40
C GLN A 39 -4.00 -7.38 -17.93
N ILE A 40 -4.27 -6.16 -17.48
CA ILE A 40 -3.47 -4.97 -17.73
C ILE A 40 -3.10 -4.41 -16.36
N PRO A 41 -1.80 -4.28 -16.02
CA PRO A 41 -1.40 -3.68 -14.75
C PRO A 41 -1.86 -2.23 -14.66
N GLU A 42 -2.57 -1.89 -13.58
CA GLU A 42 -3.12 -0.54 -13.37
C GLU A 42 -2.00 0.50 -13.14
N HIS A 43 -0.94 0.10 -12.43
CA HIS A 43 0.21 0.93 -12.12
C HIS A 43 1.51 0.19 -12.44
N VAL A 44 2.42 0.85 -13.17
CA VAL A 44 3.73 0.30 -13.55
C VAL A 44 4.81 1.34 -13.30
N VAL A 45 5.99 0.94 -12.82
CA VAL A 45 7.07 1.89 -12.55
C VAL A 45 7.80 2.24 -13.85
N LEU A 46 8.25 3.49 -13.96
CA LEU A 46 9.05 3.99 -15.08
C LEU A 46 10.24 3.05 -15.39
N ASN A 47 10.46 2.81 -16.67
CA ASN A 47 11.51 1.97 -17.26
C ASN A 47 11.39 0.47 -16.98
N GLU A 48 10.29 0.00 -16.39
CA GLU A 48 10.05 -1.44 -16.25
C GLU A 48 9.59 -2.10 -17.55
N THR A 49 9.64 -3.43 -17.57
CA THR A 49 9.01 -4.26 -18.58
C THR A 49 7.66 -4.74 -18.06
N VAL A 50 6.60 -4.59 -18.85
CA VAL A 50 5.24 -5.00 -18.50
C VAL A 50 4.74 -6.08 -19.45
N ARG A 51 4.05 -7.09 -18.91
CA ARG A 51 3.33 -8.10 -19.69
C ARG A 51 1.83 -7.91 -19.50
N MET A 52 1.12 -7.69 -20.59
CA MET A 52 -0.35 -7.70 -20.62
C MET A 52 -0.81 -9.05 -21.16
N GLN A 53 -1.88 -9.61 -20.59
CA GLN A 53 -2.42 -10.91 -21.00
C GLN A 53 -3.87 -10.77 -21.42
N CYS A 54 -4.21 -11.42 -22.53
CA CYS A 54 -5.55 -11.51 -23.08
C CYS A 54 -5.87 -12.98 -23.31
N ASN A 55 -6.59 -13.54 -22.34
CA ASN A 55 -7.01 -14.92 -22.36
C ASN A 55 -8.41 -15.00 -22.96
N PHE A 56 -8.60 -15.93 -23.88
CA PHE A 56 -9.86 -16.14 -24.59
C PHE A 56 -10.07 -17.63 -24.83
N ASN A 57 -11.33 -18.00 -25.01
CA ASN A 57 -11.73 -19.34 -25.44
C ASN A 57 -12.37 -19.25 -26.82
N LEU A 58 -11.76 -19.91 -27.80
CA LEU A 58 -12.30 -20.03 -29.16
C LEU A 58 -13.40 -21.10 -29.24
N ASP A 59 -13.45 -22.00 -28.26
CA ASP A 59 -14.30 -23.18 -28.21
C ASP A 59 -14.20 -24.06 -29.49
N LYS A 60 -15.04 -23.81 -30.50
CA LYS A 60 -15.07 -24.55 -31.78
C LYS A 60 -14.68 -23.70 -32.99
N GLU A 61 -14.31 -22.45 -32.77
CA GLU A 61 -13.88 -21.53 -33.81
C GLU A 61 -12.36 -21.59 -34.01
N LEU A 62 -11.91 -21.12 -35.18
CA LEU A 62 -10.49 -20.91 -35.44
C LEU A 62 -10.15 -19.44 -35.22
N LEU A 63 -8.96 -19.18 -34.70
CA LEU A 63 -8.48 -17.82 -34.51
C LEU A 63 -8.16 -17.17 -35.86
N TYR A 64 -8.79 -16.03 -36.15
CA TYR A 64 -8.40 -15.19 -37.28
C TYR A 64 -7.31 -14.20 -36.88
N SER A 65 -7.51 -13.43 -35.79
CA SER A 65 -6.48 -12.49 -35.32
C SER A 65 -6.64 -12.11 -33.86
N VAL A 66 -5.53 -11.76 -33.21
CA VAL A 66 -5.50 -11.01 -31.95
C VAL A 66 -4.83 -9.67 -32.19
N LYS A 67 -5.49 -8.58 -31.80
CA LYS A 67 -4.99 -7.22 -31.96
C LYS A 67 -4.96 -6.49 -30.63
N TRP A 68 -3.91 -5.70 -30.42
CA TRP A 68 -3.81 -4.81 -29.29
C TRP A 68 -3.75 -3.36 -29.73
N TYR A 69 -4.45 -2.52 -28.96
CA TYR A 69 -4.57 -1.10 -29.20
C TYR A 69 -4.19 -0.32 -27.94
N LYS A 70 -3.53 0.82 -28.12
CA LYS A 70 -3.31 1.83 -27.09
C LYS A 70 -3.99 3.11 -27.55
N ASP A 71 -4.90 3.64 -26.74
CA ASP A 71 -5.65 4.87 -27.03
C ASP A 71 -6.27 4.86 -28.44
N GLY A 72 -6.83 3.71 -28.84
CA GLY A 72 -7.45 3.49 -30.14
C GLY A 72 -6.50 3.16 -31.30
N HIS A 73 -5.18 3.23 -31.12
CA HIS A 73 -4.20 2.94 -32.17
C HIS A 73 -3.67 1.51 -32.04
N GLU A 74 -3.81 0.71 -33.10
CA GLU A 74 -3.24 -0.65 -33.18
C GLU A 74 -1.72 -0.56 -33.03
N PHE A 75 -1.13 -1.39 -32.18
CA PHE A 75 0.32 -1.47 -31.99
C PHE A 75 0.88 -2.89 -32.13
N TYR A 76 0.03 -3.90 -31.99
CA TYR A 76 0.41 -5.31 -32.15
C TYR A 76 -0.73 -6.09 -32.80
N ARG A 77 -0.38 -6.97 -33.74
CA ARG A 77 -1.29 -7.92 -34.37
C ARG A 77 -0.63 -9.27 -34.50
N TYR A 78 -1.35 -10.31 -34.08
CA TYR A 78 -1.05 -11.70 -34.33
C TYR A 78 -2.10 -12.30 -35.27
N THR A 79 -1.65 -12.87 -36.38
CA THR A 79 -2.50 -13.54 -37.38
C THR A 79 -1.83 -14.88 -37.75
N PRO A 80 -2.31 -16.03 -37.25
CA PRO A 80 -1.59 -17.30 -37.34
C PRO A 80 -1.44 -17.84 -38.77
N ARG A 81 -2.28 -17.39 -39.71
CA ARG A 81 -2.23 -17.80 -41.13
C ARG A 81 -1.34 -16.91 -42.01
N ASP A 82 -0.88 -15.77 -41.48
CA ASP A 82 -0.08 -14.81 -42.23
C ASP A 82 1.43 -15.09 -42.08
N ALA A 83 2.20 -14.63 -43.07
CA ALA A 83 3.65 -14.58 -43.01
C ALA A 83 4.12 -13.12 -43.21
N PRO A 84 4.63 -12.42 -42.18
CA PRO A 84 4.89 -12.91 -40.82
C PRO A 84 3.60 -13.01 -39.97
N MET A 85 3.60 -13.92 -39.00
CA MET A 85 2.47 -14.11 -38.06
C MET A 85 2.26 -12.91 -37.14
N VAL A 86 3.31 -12.13 -36.87
CA VAL A 86 3.28 -10.97 -35.97
C VAL A 86 3.64 -9.71 -36.74
N LEU A 87 2.81 -8.68 -36.56
CA LEU A 87 3.05 -7.33 -37.04
C LEU A 87 2.97 -6.35 -35.86
N THR A 88 3.83 -5.34 -35.85
CA THR A 88 3.77 -4.26 -34.86
C THR A 88 3.70 -2.92 -35.57
N PHE A 89 3.01 -1.98 -34.94
CA PHE A 89 2.78 -0.65 -35.47
C PHE A 89 3.28 0.38 -34.46
N PRO A 90 3.95 1.45 -34.90
CA PRO A 90 4.53 2.43 -33.99
C PRO A 90 3.43 3.23 -33.30
N VAL A 91 3.43 3.22 -31.97
CA VAL A 91 2.59 4.07 -31.12
C VAL A 91 3.50 4.71 -30.06
N PRO A 92 3.38 6.02 -29.79
CA PRO A 92 4.19 6.68 -28.77
C PRO A 92 4.11 5.98 -27.41
N GLY A 93 5.26 5.76 -26.79
CA GLY A 93 5.36 5.05 -25.50
C GLY A 93 5.19 3.53 -25.60
N VAL A 94 5.02 2.95 -26.78
CA VAL A 94 4.86 1.50 -26.94
C VAL A 94 6.10 0.92 -27.59
N ASN A 95 6.84 0.12 -26.83
CA ASN A 95 8.03 -0.59 -27.30
C ASN A 95 7.84 -2.10 -27.12
N VAL A 96 7.27 -2.74 -28.15
CA VAL A 96 6.91 -4.17 -28.11
C VAL A 96 8.15 -5.05 -28.16
N ASN A 97 8.27 -5.96 -27.20
CA ASN A 97 9.20 -7.09 -27.26
C ASN A 97 8.56 -8.22 -28.07
N ARG A 98 8.91 -8.31 -29.36
CA ARG A 98 8.33 -9.32 -30.28
C ARG A 98 8.68 -10.75 -29.88
N ASP A 99 9.88 -10.97 -29.35
CA ASP A 99 10.38 -12.31 -29.01
C ASP A 99 9.69 -12.90 -27.77
N GLU A 100 9.17 -12.04 -26.89
CA GLU A 100 8.44 -12.46 -25.68
C GLU A 100 6.92 -12.30 -25.76
N SER A 101 6.42 -11.80 -26.90
CA SER A 101 4.99 -11.62 -27.16
C SER A 101 4.42 -12.78 -27.96
N THR A 102 3.18 -13.16 -27.65
CA THR A 102 2.47 -14.32 -28.19
C THR A 102 1.07 -13.94 -28.65
N GLU A 103 0.29 -14.91 -29.14
CA GLU A 103 -1.13 -14.74 -29.47
C GLU A 103 -2.00 -14.26 -28.32
N SER A 104 -1.62 -14.52 -27.06
CA SER A 104 -2.41 -14.20 -25.87
C SER A 104 -1.71 -13.23 -24.92
N SER A 105 -0.50 -12.76 -25.23
CA SER A 105 0.20 -11.81 -24.36
C SER A 105 1.12 -10.87 -25.13
N VAL A 106 1.19 -9.62 -24.70
CA VAL A 106 2.12 -8.64 -25.28
C VAL A 106 3.01 -8.06 -24.19
N VAL A 107 4.30 -8.03 -24.47
CA VAL A 107 5.33 -7.51 -23.58
C VAL A 107 5.82 -6.17 -24.11
N LEU A 108 5.82 -5.14 -23.26
CA LEU A 108 6.40 -3.83 -23.55
C LEU A 108 7.65 -3.62 -22.70
N ASN A 109 8.77 -3.26 -23.32
CA ASN A 109 10.03 -2.96 -22.64
C ASN A 109 10.20 -1.46 -22.41
N ASN A 110 10.86 -1.08 -21.32
CA ASN A 110 11.22 0.30 -21.01
C ASN A 110 10.01 1.25 -21.06
N VAL A 111 8.94 0.92 -20.33
CA VAL A 111 7.75 1.77 -20.29
C VAL A 111 8.10 3.16 -19.77
N ASN A 112 7.46 4.18 -20.31
CA ASN A 112 7.70 5.56 -19.93
C ASN A 112 6.36 6.26 -19.65
N LEU A 113 6.40 7.54 -19.26
CA LEU A 113 5.18 8.30 -18.96
C LEU A 113 4.16 8.31 -20.10
N THR A 114 4.61 8.28 -21.37
CA THR A 114 3.72 8.23 -22.55
C THR A 114 3.13 6.84 -22.81
N SER A 115 3.66 5.79 -22.17
CA SER A 115 3.05 4.46 -22.13
C SER A 115 1.75 4.44 -21.32
N SER A 116 1.47 5.45 -20.50
CA SER A 116 0.17 5.55 -19.82
C SER A 116 -0.96 5.70 -20.84
N GLY A 117 -2.10 5.05 -20.60
CA GLY A 117 -3.27 5.11 -21.48
C GLY A 117 -4.17 3.89 -21.39
N ARG A 118 -5.17 3.86 -22.26
CA ARG A 118 -6.12 2.75 -22.35
C ARG A 118 -5.63 1.69 -23.30
N TYR A 119 -5.46 0.47 -22.80
CA TYR A 119 -5.07 -0.69 -23.58
C TYR A 119 -6.28 -1.58 -23.83
N ARG A 120 -6.42 -2.06 -25.07
CA ARG A 120 -7.55 -2.91 -25.49
C ARG A 120 -7.03 -4.11 -26.25
N CYS A 121 -7.52 -5.29 -25.88
CA CYS A 121 -7.35 -6.52 -26.67
C CYS A 121 -8.61 -6.79 -27.48
N GLU A 122 -8.46 -7.20 -28.74
CA GLU A 122 -9.52 -7.61 -29.64
C GLU A 122 -9.16 -8.96 -30.25
N VAL A 123 -10.04 -9.94 -30.10
CA VAL A 123 -9.88 -11.30 -30.60
C VAL A 123 -10.99 -11.56 -31.60
N SER A 124 -10.62 -11.99 -32.81
CA SER A 124 -11.56 -12.29 -33.88
C SER A 124 -11.45 -13.76 -34.30
N GLY A 125 -12.59 -14.42 -34.43
CA GLY A 125 -12.74 -15.75 -35.00
C GLY A 125 -12.77 -15.73 -36.53
N GLU A 126 -12.54 -16.89 -37.14
CA GLU A 126 -12.57 -17.13 -38.58
C GLU A 126 -14.01 -17.26 -39.12
N ALA A 127 -14.14 -17.31 -40.44
CA ALA A 127 -15.34 -17.77 -41.13
C ALA A 127 -15.86 -19.10 -40.54
N PRO A 128 -17.19 -19.31 -40.44
CA PRO A 128 -18.25 -18.48 -41.01
C PRO A 128 -18.81 -17.40 -40.06
N ALA A 129 -18.49 -17.46 -38.76
CA ALA A 129 -19.13 -16.62 -37.76
C ALA A 129 -18.51 -15.22 -37.70
N PHE A 130 -17.19 -15.12 -37.90
CA PHE A 130 -16.44 -13.86 -37.80
C PHE A 130 -16.70 -13.11 -36.48
N GLU A 131 -16.95 -13.85 -35.40
CA GLU A 131 -17.20 -13.29 -34.07
C GLU A 131 -16.00 -12.48 -33.61
N THR A 132 -16.25 -11.41 -32.86
CA THR A 132 -15.19 -10.57 -32.32
C THR A 132 -15.53 -10.17 -30.90
N VAL A 133 -14.59 -10.41 -29.99
CA VAL A 133 -14.68 -10.00 -28.58
C VAL A 133 -13.55 -9.06 -28.25
N SER A 134 -13.83 -8.09 -27.39
CA SER A 134 -12.82 -7.14 -26.94
C SER A 134 -13.09 -6.69 -25.53
N ASP A 135 -12.02 -6.40 -24.79
CA ASP A 135 -12.08 -5.76 -23.49
C ASP A 135 -10.90 -4.78 -23.35
N HIS A 136 -10.92 -3.92 -22.34
CA HIS A 136 -9.91 -2.90 -22.11
C HIS A 136 -9.58 -2.70 -20.63
N GLY A 137 -8.42 -2.10 -20.39
CA GLY A 137 -7.96 -1.68 -19.08
C GLY A 137 -7.04 -0.47 -19.20
N ASP A 138 -6.98 0.34 -18.15
CA ASP A 138 -6.17 1.55 -18.11
C ASP A 138 -4.87 1.28 -17.35
N MET A 139 -3.73 1.67 -17.95
CA MET A 139 -2.40 1.56 -17.34
C MET A 139 -1.84 2.96 -17.09
N THR A 140 -1.34 3.19 -15.89
CA THR A 140 -0.66 4.44 -15.49
C THR A 140 0.80 4.14 -15.15
N VAL A 141 1.73 4.76 -15.86
CA VAL A 141 3.15 4.69 -15.52
C VAL A 141 3.49 5.72 -14.46
N VAL A 142 4.10 5.27 -13.37
CA VAL A 142 4.46 6.09 -12.23
C VAL A 142 5.97 6.28 -12.10
N VAL A 143 6.39 7.42 -11.57
CA VAL A 143 7.75 7.70 -11.13
C VAL A 143 7.73 7.72 -9.62
N LEU A 144 8.47 6.81 -8.99
CA LEU A 144 8.51 6.71 -7.54
C LEU A 144 9.49 7.75 -6.94
N PRO A 145 9.21 8.28 -5.73
CA PRO A 145 10.16 9.04 -4.96
C PRO A 145 11.45 8.23 -4.73
N ASN A 146 12.60 8.87 -4.83
CA ASN A 146 13.90 8.28 -4.54
C ASN A 146 14.16 8.10 -3.04
N GLU A 147 13.43 8.82 -2.19
CA GLU A 147 13.53 8.76 -0.72
C GLU A 147 12.15 8.82 -0.07
N GLY A 148 12.08 8.48 1.22
CA GLY A 148 10.86 8.60 2.02
C GLY A 148 10.49 10.05 2.31
N PRO A 149 9.27 10.30 2.83
CA PRO A 149 8.85 11.66 3.18
C PRO A 149 9.72 12.25 4.29
N GLN A 150 9.99 13.55 4.22
CA GLN A 150 10.80 14.27 5.21
C GLN A 150 9.91 15.14 6.10
N ILE A 151 10.09 14.99 7.41
CA ILE A 151 9.40 15.77 8.42
C ILE A 151 10.28 16.94 8.85
N THR A 152 9.73 18.16 8.86
CA THR A 152 10.46 19.39 9.20
C THR A 152 9.62 20.31 10.09
N GLY A 153 10.28 21.20 10.85
CA GLY A 153 9.63 22.21 11.71
C GLY A 153 9.31 21.74 13.14
N GLY A 154 9.63 20.48 13.48
CA GLY A 154 9.42 19.94 14.82
C GLY A 154 10.42 20.46 15.86
N ARG A 155 10.05 20.34 17.14
CA ARG A 155 10.92 20.55 18.31
C ARG A 155 11.19 19.21 18.99
N SER A 156 12.30 19.11 19.71
CA SER A 156 12.66 17.91 20.47
C SER A 156 11.83 17.67 21.73
N LYS A 157 11.15 18.71 22.24
CA LYS A 157 10.24 18.64 23.39
C LYS A 157 9.02 19.53 23.19
N TYR A 158 7.87 19.10 23.71
CA TYR A 158 6.63 19.89 23.76
C TYR A 158 5.96 19.80 25.12
N GLN A 159 5.31 20.89 25.51
CA GLN A 159 4.44 20.97 26.69
C GLN A 159 2.96 20.97 26.28
N VAL A 160 2.10 20.58 27.22
CA VAL A 160 0.65 20.72 27.04
C VAL A 160 0.32 22.20 26.86
N GLY A 161 -0.45 22.51 25.81
CA GLY A 161 -0.76 23.87 25.41
C GLY A 161 0.15 24.43 24.32
N ASP A 162 1.30 23.82 24.02
CA ASP A 162 2.14 24.21 22.90
C ASP A 162 1.42 24.02 21.56
N VAL A 163 1.87 24.75 20.54
CA VAL A 163 1.39 24.58 19.17
C VAL A 163 2.46 23.86 18.37
N VAL A 164 2.14 22.65 17.91
CA VAL A 164 2.93 21.95 16.90
C VAL A 164 2.64 22.59 15.56
N HIS A 165 3.69 22.85 14.78
CA HIS A 165 3.58 23.32 13.40
C HIS A 165 4.70 22.69 12.59
N MET A 166 4.36 21.67 11.81
CA MET A 166 5.32 20.82 11.10
C MET A 166 4.88 20.63 9.66
N ASN A 167 5.83 20.32 8.79
CA ASN A 167 5.57 20.00 7.40
C ASN A 167 6.16 18.63 7.07
N CYS A 168 5.36 17.83 6.39
CA CYS A 168 5.82 16.63 5.71
C CYS A 168 5.96 16.94 4.23
N THR A 169 7.10 16.62 3.64
CA THR A 169 7.40 16.86 2.22
C THR A 169 7.83 15.55 1.57
N SER A 170 7.19 15.14 0.47
CA SER A 170 7.65 13.98 -0.31
C SER A 170 8.85 14.36 -1.17
N ALA A 171 9.65 13.36 -1.59
CA ALA A 171 10.52 13.56 -2.74
C ALA A 171 9.67 13.72 -4.04
N PRO A 172 10.25 14.27 -5.13
CA PRO A 172 9.55 14.43 -6.39
C PRO A 172 9.10 13.08 -6.99
N SER A 173 7.85 13.00 -7.42
CA SER A 173 7.26 11.80 -8.01
C SER A 173 6.24 12.13 -9.10
N LYS A 174 5.72 11.11 -9.78
CA LYS A 174 4.57 11.27 -10.69
C LYS A 174 3.68 10.04 -10.63
N PRO A 175 2.39 10.14 -10.24
CA PRO A 175 1.71 11.33 -9.69
C PRO A 175 2.35 11.80 -8.36
N PRO A 176 1.93 12.94 -7.78
CA PRO A 176 2.45 13.38 -6.50
C PRO A 176 2.05 12.36 -5.43
N ALA A 177 2.96 12.09 -4.48
CA ALA A 177 2.65 11.20 -3.38
C ALA A 177 1.49 11.73 -2.52
N LEU A 178 0.57 10.85 -2.14
CA LEU A 178 -0.46 11.15 -1.15
C LEU A 178 0.18 11.09 0.23
N LEU A 179 0.11 12.22 0.94
CA LEU A 179 0.66 12.33 2.29
C LEU A 179 -0.43 12.15 3.34
N SER A 180 -0.10 11.52 4.47
CA SER A 180 -1.01 11.31 5.59
C SER A 180 -0.26 11.43 6.92
N TRP A 181 -0.89 12.08 7.90
CA TRP A 181 -0.33 12.28 9.23
C TRP A 181 -1.02 11.39 10.26
N PHE A 182 -0.23 10.89 11.21
CA PHE A 182 -0.68 10.09 12.34
C PHE A 182 -0.06 10.63 13.63
N ILE A 183 -0.85 10.64 14.71
CA ILE A 183 -0.38 10.88 16.08
C ILE A 183 -0.55 9.57 16.85
N ASN A 184 0.56 8.97 17.29
CA ASN A 184 0.56 7.66 17.96
C ASN A 184 -0.21 6.57 17.20
N ASP A 185 0.10 6.44 15.90
CA ASP A 185 -0.53 5.51 14.94
C ASP A 185 -2.03 5.74 14.66
N GLU A 186 -2.63 6.78 15.23
CA GLU A 186 -4.01 7.18 14.93
C GLU A 186 -4.03 8.30 13.89
N PRO A 187 -4.88 8.22 12.85
CA PRO A 187 -4.99 9.26 11.84
C PRO A 187 -5.41 10.57 12.48
N VAL A 188 -4.76 11.66 12.09
CA VAL A 188 -5.09 12.99 12.62
C VAL A 188 -6.43 13.48 12.08
N ASN A 189 -7.11 14.34 12.84
CA ASN A 189 -8.27 15.07 12.33
C ASN A 189 -7.83 15.98 11.17
N THR A 190 -8.63 16.03 10.10
CA THR A 190 -8.45 16.91 8.95
C THR A 190 -8.35 18.38 9.33
N ASP A 191 -8.96 18.80 10.43
CA ASP A 191 -8.87 20.18 10.95
C ASP A 191 -7.44 20.59 11.36
N TYR A 192 -6.55 19.61 11.59
CA TYR A 192 -5.14 19.85 11.92
C TYR A 192 -4.26 19.95 10.67
N LEU A 193 -4.80 19.65 9.49
CA LEU A 193 -4.03 19.60 8.25
C LEU A 193 -3.98 20.96 7.57
N ILE A 194 -2.82 21.29 6.99
CA ILE A 194 -2.61 22.48 6.17
C ILE A 194 -2.12 22.04 4.80
N GLY A 195 -2.93 22.25 3.75
CA GLY A 195 -2.68 21.72 2.41
C GLY A 195 -3.67 20.62 2.04
N PRO A 196 -3.31 19.67 1.15
CA PRO A 196 -1.98 19.47 0.54
C PRO A 196 -1.59 20.57 -0.43
N ASN A 197 -0.30 20.83 -0.55
CA ASN A 197 0.28 21.70 -1.57
C ASN A 197 1.17 20.86 -2.49
N VAL A 198 0.90 20.90 -3.79
CA VAL A 198 1.70 20.20 -4.80
C VAL A 198 2.48 21.23 -5.60
N VAL A 199 3.79 21.05 -5.70
CA VAL A 199 4.70 21.91 -6.46
C VAL A 199 5.27 21.11 -7.61
N ASN A 200 5.24 21.67 -8.81
CA ASN A 200 5.88 21.06 -9.98
C ASN A 200 7.35 21.50 -10.04
N GLU A 201 8.28 20.55 -10.14
CA GLU A 201 9.74 20.80 -10.11
C GLU A 201 10.31 21.24 -11.48
N GLY A 202 9.45 21.53 -12.47
CA GLY A 202 9.83 21.98 -13.81
C GLY A 202 10.28 20.86 -14.76
N ASN A 203 10.74 19.71 -14.22
CA ASN A 203 10.98 18.48 -14.98
C ASN A 203 9.72 17.61 -15.18
N GLY A 204 8.55 18.10 -14.74
CA GLY A 204 7.27 17.39 -14.81
C GLY A 204 7.01 16.42 -13.67
N LEU A 205 7.94 16.28 -12.71
CA LEU A 205 7.71 15.62 -11.43
C LEU A 205 7.12 16.61 -10.41
N GLU A 206 6.50 16.04 -9.39
CA GLU A 206 5.67 16.77 -8.45
C GLU A 206 6.06 16.42 -7.01
N THR A 207 6.26 17.46 -6.21
CA THR A 207 6.56 17.38 -4.78
C THR A 207 5.30 17.69 -3.99
N ALA A 208 4.86 16.77 -3.12
CA ALA A 208 3.72 16.98 -2.24
C ALA A 208 4.17 17.48 -0.87
N ARG A 209 3.42 18.43 -0.29
CA ARG A 209 3.65 18.96 1.07
C ARG A 209 2.35 18.98 1.86
N LEU A 210 2.38 18.40 3.05
CA LEU A 210 1.25 18.38 3.98
C LEU A 210 1.69 18.90 5.35
N GLY A 211 1.14 20.03 5.74
CA GLY A 211 1.37 20.64 7.03
C GLY A 211 0.50 20.02 8.12
N LEU A 212 1.02 20.01 9.35
CA LEU A 212 0.33 19.58 10.56
C LEU A 212 0.40 20.71 11.58
N LYS A 213 -0.75 21.18 12.06
CA LYS A 213 -0.86 22.22 13.07
C LYS A 213 -1.96 21.91 14.08
N PHE A 214 -1.57 21.71 15.33
CA PHE A 214 -2.52 21.46 16.42
C PHE A 214 -1.96 21.94 17.76
N ARG A 215 -2.85 22.08 18.74
CA ARG A 215 -2.46 22.38 20.12
C ARG A 215 -2.27 21.08 20.90
N VAL A 216 -1.13 20.93 21.55
CA VAL A 216 -0.77 19.75 22.34
C VAL A 216 -1.68 19.63 23.55
N ALA A 217 -2.14 18.41 23.82
CA ALA A 217 -3.05 18.07 24.91
C ALA A 217 -2.57 16.77 25.56
N ASN A 218 -2.96 16.51 26.81
CA ASN A 218 -2.55 15.31 27.56
C ASN A 218 -2.79 14.00 26.80
N LYS A 219 -3.90 13.91 26.04
CA LYS A 219 -4.25 12.71 25.25
C LYS A 219 -3.25 12.37 24.13
N HIS A 220 -2.40 13.33 23.72
CA HIS A 220 -1.41 13.10 22.68
C HIS A 220 -0.12 12.46 23.21
N PHE A 221 0.10 12.44 24.53
CA PHE A 221 1.25 11.76 25.12
C PHE A 221 0.87 10.34 25.55
N ARG A 222 1.68 9.36 25.14
CA ARG A 222 1.59 7.96 25.59
C ARG A 222 2.90 7.60 26.25
N ARG A 223 2.88 7.25 27.54
CA ARG A 223 4.10 6.89 28.30
C ARG A 223 5.19 7.99 28.29
N GLY A 224 4.79 9.25 28.17
CA GLY A 224 5.69 10.40 28.22
C GLY A 224 6.17 10.93 26.87
N ASP A 225 5.94 10.24 25.77
CA ASP A 225 6.27 10.72 24.42
C ASP A 225 5.03 10.84 23.51
N MET A 226 5.15 11.66 22.47
CA MET A 226 4.17 11.83 21.41
C MET A 226 4.85 11.50 20.08
N LYS A 227 4.31 10.51 19.37
CA LYS A 227 4.84 10.08 18.07
C LYS A 227 4.08 10.71 16.92
N LEU A 228 4.82 11.33 16.00
CA LEU A 228 4.30 11.98 14.81
C LEU A 228 4.83 11.24 13.58
N LYS A 229 3.93 10.62 12.83
CA LYS A 229 4.29 9.83 11.66
C LYS A 229 3.67 10.43 10.41
N CYS A 230 4.50 10.64 9.39
CA CYS A 230 4.03 10.97 8.05
C CYS A 230 4.21 9.78 7.12
N LEU A 231 3.14 9.42 6.42
CA LEU A 231 3.10 8.36 5.42
C LEU A 231 2.97 8.97 4.03
N ALA A 232 3.74 8.48 3.07
CA ALA A 232 3.65 8.80 1.65
C ALA A 232 3.25 7.54 0.87
N THR A 233 2.21 7.66 0.03
CA THR A 233 1.73 6.57 -0.83
C THR A 233 1.60 7.00 -2.29
N ILE A 234 1.87 6.07 -3.21
CA ILE A 234 1.51 6.19 -4.63
C ILE A 234 0.83 4.91 -5.04
N ALA A 235 -0.50 5.00 -5.21
CA ALA A 235 -1.36 3.86 -5.51
C ALA A 235 -1.02 2.64 -4.63
N THR A 236 -0.83 1.47 -5.23
CA THR A 236 -0.47 0.21 -4.55
C THR A 236 1.03 -0.11 -4.63
N VAL A 237 1.83 0.73 -5.28
CA VAL A 237 3.22 0.42 -5.66
C VAL A 237 4.28 1.11 -4.80
N TYR A 238 3.90 2.11 -3.99
CA TYR A 238 4.82 2.78 -3.08
C TYR A 238 4.16 3.11 -1.75
N LEU A 239 4.86 2.77 -0.66
CA LEU A 239 4.48 3.00 0.73
C LEU A 239 5.75 3.24 1.54
N GLN A 240 5.96 4.47 2.00
CA GLN A 240 7.10 4.84 2.87
C GLN A 240 6.65 5.83 3.93
N SER A 241 7.27 5.79 5.10
CA SER A 241 6.95 6.70 6.19
C SER A 241 8.19 7.19 6.93
N ASN A 242 8.05 8.34 7.56
CA ASN A 242 9.00 8.87 8.52
C ASN A 242 8.27 9.16 9.84
N GLU A 243 8.93 8.91 10.97
CA GLU A 243 8.36 9.03 12.32
C GLU A 243 9.31 9.80 13.23
N GLU A 244 8.78 10.81 13.91
CA GLU A 244 9.46 11.59 14.93
C GLU A 244 8.81 11.31 16.28
N SER A 245 9.60 10.91 17.28
CA SER A 245 9.14 10.79 18.68
C SER A 245 9.60 12.02 19.45
N VAL A 246 8.64 12.70 20.08
CA VAL A 246 8.88 13.94 20.83
C VAL A 246 8.57 13.73 22.30
N GLU A 247 9.53 14.09 23.16
CA GLU A 247 9.39 13.95 24.61
C GLU A 247 8.44 15.03 25.16
N GLY A 248 7.50 14.61 26.01
CA GLY A 248 6.73 15.53 26.84
C GLY A 248 7.61 16.05 27.97
N ASP A 249 7.61 17.37 28.19
CA ASP A 249 8.33 17.90 29.35
C ASP A 249 7.63 17.44 30.64
N GLU A 250 8.32 16.61 31.43
CA GLU A 250 7.80 15.99 32.65
C GLU A 250 7.69 16.99 33.83
N SER A 251 7.78 18.29 33.57
CA SER A 251 7.90 19.34 34.59
C SER A 251 6.61 19.63 35.39
N ILE A 252 5.53 18.87 35.21
CA ILE A 252 4.24 19.10 35.91
C ILE A 252 3.82 17.96 36.87
N LEU A 253 4.55 16.83 36.93
CA LEU A 253 4.21 15.70 37.82
C LEU A 253 5.14 15.48 39.02
N LYS A 254 6.02 16.44 39.33
CA LYS A 254 6.66 16.49 40.65
C LYS A 254 5.83 17.36 41.58
N THR A 255 4.77 16.79 42.16
CA THR A 255 4.16 17.37 43.37
C THR A 255 5.26 17.60 44.42
N PRO A 256 5.39 18.79 45.02
CA PRO A 256 6.37 19.01 46.05
C PRO A 256 6.00 18.13 47.25
N ILE A 257 6.89 17.20 47.59
CA ILE A 257 6.82 16.48 48.85
C ILE A 257 6.98 17.54 49.95
N MET A 258 5.89 17.97 50.58
CA MET A 258 5.96 18.75 51.80
C MET A 258 6.54 17.83 52.88
N GLU A 259 7.81 18.02 53.20
CA GLU A 259 8.46 17.42 54.35
C GLU A 259 7.83 18.04 55.62
N SER A 260 6.96 17.28 56.30
CA SER A 260 6.37 17.71 57.56
C SER A 260 7.45 17.69 58.64
N ARG A 261 8.00 18.86 58.94
CA ARG A 261 8.93 19.04 60.06
C ARG A 261 8.11 19.01 61.36
N GLU A 262 8.12 17.88 62.06
CA GLU A 262 7.51 17.76 63.39
C GLU A 262 8.22 18.67 64.40
N THR A 263 7.48 19.61 64.99
CA THR A 263 7.92 20.36 66.16
C THR A 263 7.69 19.52 67.42
N ARG A 264 8.77 18.94 67.96
CA ARG A 264 8.77 18.23 69.24
C ARG A 264 8.72 19.22 70.39
N ALA A 265 7.60 19.26 71.13
CA ALA A 265 7.51 19.98 72.39
C ALA A 265 8.27 19.22 73.49
N GLN A 266 9.20 19.89 74.16
CA GLN A 266 9.83 19.40 75.39
C GLN A 266 8.91 19.69 76.58
N SER A 267 8.54 18.64 77.32
CA SER A 267 7.96 18.74 78.65
C SER A 267 8.93 18.10 79.64
N HIS A 268 9.46 18.93 80.54
CA HIS A 268 10.25 18.53 81.70
C HIS A 268 9.34 18.22 82.88
N THR A 269 9.47 17.05 83.50
CA THR A 269 9.26 16.84 84.95
C THR A 269 10.03 15.59 85.46
N ARG A 270 10.83 15.81 86.52
CA ARG A 270 11.37 14.86 87.54
C ARG A 270 10.23 14.06 88.19
N GLU A 271 10.35 12.92 88.88
CA GLU A 271 11.35 12.07 89.57
C GLU A 271 10.68 10.65 89.65
N ASP A 272 11.33 9.50 89.80
CA ASP A 272 11.77 8.93 91.09
C ASP A 272 12.45 7.55 90.88
N LEU A 273 13.30 7.14 91.83
CA LEU A 273 14.15 5.94 91.82
C LEU A 273 13.43 4.67 92.34
N THR A 274 13.79 3.47 91.84
CA THR A 274 14.07 2.26 92.68
C THR A 274 14.77 1.12 91.93
N ASN A 275 15.97 0.76 92.42
CA ASN A 275 16.65 -0.55 92.58
C ASN A 275 16.30 -1.81 91.76
N GLY A 276 17.35 -2.55 91.37
CA GLY A 276 17.34 -4.02 91.32
C GLY A 276 18.36 -4.68 90.39
N SER A 277 19.57 -4.96 90.90
CA SER A 277 20.60 -5.81 90.27
C SER A 277 20.25 -7.29 90.42
N THR A 278 20.47 -8.12 89.39
CA THR A 278 21.26 -9.38 89.49
C THR A 278 21.53 -10.05 88.13
N SER A 279 22.74 -10.60 88.06
CA SER A 279 23.37 -11.49 87.08
C SER A 279 22.74 -12.90 87.07
N VAL A 280 22.92 -13.67 85.97
CA VAL A 280 23.62 -14.99 85.93
C VAL A 280 23.41 -15.68 84.56
N ALA A 281 24.51 -16.27 84.08
CA ALA A 281 24.70 -16.99 82.83
C ALA A 281 24.33 -18.50 82.88
N VAL A 282 24.71 -19.22 81.81
CA VAL A 282 24.87 -20.70 81.67
C VAL A 282 23.61 -21.43 81.15
N GLN A 283 23.48 -21.77 79.85
CA GLN A 283 24.16 -22.81 79.03
C GLN A 283 23.81 -24.27 79.37
N TRP A 284 23.12 -24.97 78.45
CA TRP A 284 23.25 -26.42 78.25
C TRP A 284 23.17 -26.79 76.76
N THR A 285 24.34 -27.09 76.22
CA THR A 285 24.62 -28.01 75.11
C THR A 285 24.42 -29.48 75.61
N ILE A 286 24.28 -30.58 74.83
CA ILE A 286 25.24 -31.14 73.86
C ILE A 286 24.77 -32.58 73.42
N LEU A 287 25.09 -32.96 72.15
CA LEU A 287 25.47 -34.29 71.56
C LEU A 287 24.48 -35.48 71.56
N ILE A 288 24.45 -36.40 70.58
CA ILE A 288 25.50 -37.25 69.95
C ILE A 288 24.92 -37.74 68.58
N VAL A 289 25.47 -37.45 67.39
CA VAL A 289 26.60 -38.05 66.63
C VAL A 289 26.42 -39.53 66.18
N ALA A 290 26.48 -39.68 64.84
CA ALA A 290 26.85 -40.86 64.04
C ALA A 290 25.78 -41.97 63.91
N LEU A 291 25.48 -42.53 62.74
CA LEU A 291 26.39 -43.18 61.78
C LEU A 291 25.65 -43.46 60.44
N ILE A 292 26.43 -43.50 59.35
CA ILE A 292 26.24 -44.37 58.15
C ILE A 292 25.17 -43.88 57.15
N THR A 293 25.56 -43.11 56.12
CA THR A 293 25.87 -43.58 54.73
C THR A 293 24.71 -44.41 54.13
N SER A 294 24.11 -44.12 52.97
CA SER A 294 24.74 -43.86 51.68
C SER A 294 23.67 -43.61 50.60
N ILE A 295 24.11 -43.04 49.47
CA ILE A 295 23.56 -43.18 48.10
C ILE A 295 22.31 -42.32 47.83
N ALA A 296 22.40 -41.15 47.19
CA ALA A 296 22.87 -40.86 45.83
C ALA A 296 21.95 -41.39 44.72
N VAL A 297 21.89 -40.58 43.65
CA VAL A 297 21.42 -40.89 42.30
C VAL A 297 19.94 -40.60 42.03
N ALA A 298 19.75 -39.44 41.38
CA ALA A 298 18.92 -39.21 40.21
C ALA A 298 17.59 -39.98 40.10
N ARG A 299 16.52 -39.20 40.17
CA ARG A 299 15.47 -39.24 39.15
C ARG A 299 15.10 -37.81 38.77
#